data_AF-A0A2X3JQZ2-F1
#
_entry.id   AF-A0A2X3JQZ2-F1
#
_cell.length_a   1.000
_cell.length_b   1.000
_cell.length_c   1.000
_cell.angle_alpha   90.00
_cell.angle_beta   90.00
_cell.angle_gamma   90.00
#
_symmetry.space_group_name_H-M   'P 1'
#
loop_
_entity.id
_entity.type
_entity.pdbx_description
1 polymer ?
#
loop_
_entity_poly.entity_id
_entity_poly.type
_entity_poly.pdbx_seq_one_letter_code
_entity_poly.pdbx_strand_id
1 'polypeptide(L)' 'MDTNHEPTINLYRRARDLKGIKKILIASGVRYDIAVEDPRYIKELATHHVGGYLKIAPEHTEEGPLSKMMKAGIGQL' A
#
# COMPACT_ATOMS: atom_id res chain seq x y z
N MET A 1 7.11 1.49 -13.59
CA MET A 1 7.23 1.77 -12.14
C MET A 1 7.79 0.51 -11.52
N ASP A 2 8.90 0.58 -10.80
CA ASP A 2 9.43 -0.59 -10.10
C ASP A 2 8.46 -0.98 -8.99
N THR A 3 7.76 -2.09 -9.17
CA THR A 3 6.75 -2.63 -8.25
C THR A 3 7.37 -3.49 -7.15
N ASN A 4 8.71 -3.50 -7.05
CA ASN A 4 9.40 -4.21 -5.99
C ASN A 4 9.33 -3.43 -4.67
N HIS A 5 8.47 -3.88 -3.76
CA HIS A 5 8.28 -3.25 -2.45
C HIS A 5 9.27 -3.74 -1.38
N GLU A 6 10.24 -4.59 -1.74
CA GLU A 6 11.20 -5.17 -0.82
C GLU A 6 12.01 -4.15 0.00
N PRO A 7 12.51 -3.02 -0.56
CA PRO A 7 13.19 -2.00 0.24
C PRO A 7 12.29 -1.42 1.34
N THR A 8 11.03 -1.19 1.01
CA THR A 8 10.01 -0.65 1.93
C THR A 8 9.67 -1.65 3.03
N ILE A 9 9.46 -2.92 2.66
CA ILE A 9 9.22 -4.01 3.62
C ILE A 9 10.41 -4.13 4.59
N ASN A 10 11.65 -4.09 4.08
CA ASN A 10 12.85 -4.16 4.90
C ASN A 10 13.01 -2.94 5.82
N LEU A 11 12.59 -1.76 5.39
CA LEU A 11 12.53 -0.58 6.25
C LEU A 11 11.55 -0.79 7.41
N TYR A 12 10.34 -1.28 7.11
CA TYR A 12 9.31 -1.51 8.12
C TYR A 12 9.73 -2.53 9.18
N ARG A 13 10.36 -3.62 8.75
CA ARG A 13 10.90 -4.65 9.64
C ARG A 13 11.99 -4.10 10.56
N ARG A 14 13.00 -3.45 9.98
CA ARG A 14 14.08 -2.82 10.76
C ARG A 14 13.55 -1.83 11.78
N ALA A 15 12.59 -1.01 11.40
CA ALA A 15 12.00 -0.04 12.30
C ALA A 15 11.25 -0.73 13.47
N ARG A 16 10.56 -1.86 13.20
CA ARG A 16 9.86 -2.64 14.24
C ARG A 16 10.82 -3.27 15.23
N ASP A 17 12.00 -3.68 14.78
CA ASP A 17 13.01 -4.34 15.60
C ASP A 17 13.79 -3.37 16.51
N LEU A 18 13.58 -2.06 16.37
CA LEU A 18 14.24 -1.06 17.23
C LEU A 18 13.76 -1.16 18.68
N LYS A 19 14.72 -1.24 19.61
CA LYS A 19 14.45 -1.30 21.05
C LYS A 19 13.60 -0.10 21.50
N GLY A 20 12.48 -0.41 22.17
CA GLY A 20 11.56 0.61 22.70
C GLY A 20 10.42 0.98 21.75
N ILE A 21 10.44 0.52 20.50
CA ILE A 21 9.30 0.67 19.58
C ILE A 21 8.26 -0.41 19.89
N LYS A 22 7.04 0.01 20.24
CA LYS A 22 5.93 -0.91 20.55
C LYS A 22 5.13 -1.30 19.31
N LYS A 23 4.92 -0.35 18.39
CA LYS A 23 4.17 -0.53 17.14
C LYS A 23 4.47 0.61 16.19
N ILE A 24 4.44 0.33 14.89
CA ILE A 24 4.58 1.33 13.83
C ILE A 24 3.30 1.32 13.02
N LEU A 25 2.68 2.48 12.85
CA LEU A 25 1.48 2.64 12.04
C LEU A 25 1.84 3.41 10.77
N ILE A 26 1.34 2.93 9.63
CA ILE A 26 1.49 3.63 8.35
C ILE A 26 0.25 4.50 8.14
N ALA A 27 0.44 5.82 8.21
CA ALA A 27 -0.63 6.81 8.05
C ALA A 27 -0.73 7.36 6.62
N SER A 28 0.21 7.01 5.74
CA SER A 28 0.15 7.35 4.33
C SER A 28 -0.89 6.48 3.61
N GLY A 29 -1.68 7.10 2.74
CA GLY A 29 -2.58 6.36 1.85
C GLY A 29 -1.80 5.39 0.97
N VAL A 30 -2.33 4.17 0.81
CA VAL A 30 -1.75 3.14 -0.05
C VAL A 30 -2.53 3.09 -1.36
N ARG A 31 -1.81 3.15 -2.49
CA ARG A 31 -2.40 2.95 -3.82
C ARG A 31 -2.71 1.48 -4.02
N TYR A 32 -4.00 1.15 -4.12
CA TYR A 32 -4.46 -0.23 -4.24
C TYR A 32 -3.90 -0.94 -5.47
N ASP A 33 -3.94 -0.27 -6.63
CA ASP A 33 -3.47 -0.78 -7.93
C ASP A 33 -2.03 -1.29 -7.88
N ILE A 34 -1.14 -0.55 -7.23
CA ILE A 34 0.28 -0.92 -7.14
C ILE A 34 0.53 -1.89 -5.99
N ALA A 35 -0.22 -1.76 -4.89
CA ALA A 35 0.02 -2.56 -3.70
C ALA A 35 -0.40 -4.03 -3.89
N VAL A 36 -1.48 -4.31 -4.65
CA VAL A 36 -1.91 -5.70 -4.93
C VAL A 36 -0.94 -6.47 -5.82
N GLU A 37 -0.12 -5.77 -6.62
CA GLU A 37 0.91 -6.41 -7.45
C GLU A 37 2.04 -7.03 -6.63
N ASP A 38 2.22 -6.62 -5.36
CA ASP A 38 3.14 -7.27 -4.41
C ASP A 38 2.41 -7.78 -3.16
N PRO A 39 1.98 -9.06 -3.16
CA PRO A 39 1.31 -9.69 -2.01
C PRO A 39 2.11 -9.63 -0.71
N ARG A 40 3.45 -9.55 -0.79
CA ARG A 40 4.33 -9.46 0.39
C ARG A 40 4.14 -8.12 1.08
N TYR A 41 3.98 -7.05 0.31
CA TYR A 41 3.76 -5.71 0.84
C TYR A 41 2.42 -5.61 1.57
N ILE A 42 1.33 -6.08 0.96
CA ILE A 42 0.01 -6.08 1.59
C ILE A 42 0.02 -6.93 2.86
N LYS A 43 0.63 -8.11 2.83
CA LYS A 43 0.73 -8.98 4.00
C LYS A 43 1.50 -8.30 5.14
N GLU A 44 2.64 -7.70 4.85
CA GLU A 44 3.42 -6.94 5.84
C GLU A 44 2.59 -5.81 6.46
N LEU A 45 1.94 -5.01 5.61
CA LEU A 45 1.21 -3.81 6.02
C LEU A 45 -0.02 -4.16 6.86
N ALA A 46 -0.83 -5.12 6.42
CA ALA A 46 -2.04 -5.55 7.12
C ALA A 46 -1.73 -6.30 8.43
N THR A 47 -0.65 -7.08 8.48
CA THR A 47 -0.32 -7.86 9.68
C THR A 47 0.24 -6.98 10.80
N HIS A 48 1.02 -5.96 10.46
CA HIS A 48 1.85 -5.28 11.45
C HIS A 48 1.59 -3.77 11.58
N HIS A 49 1.10 -3.13 10.52
CA HIS A 49 1.22 -1.68 10.38
C HIS A 49 -0.10 -0.92 10.37
N VAL A 50 -1.22 -1.61 10.57
CA VAL A 50 -2.55 -1.00 10.65
C VAL A 50 -3.08 -0.97 12.08
N GLY A 51 -3.87 0.06 12.37
CA GLY A 51 -4.56 0.24 13.66
C GLY A 51 -5.82 -0.63 13.81
N GLY A 52 -6.11 -1.50 12.85
CA GLY A 52 -7.30 -2.35 12.80
C GLY A 52 -7.84 -2.44 11.37
N TYR A 53 -8.14 -1.30 10.76
CA TYR A 53 -8.58 -1.21 9.38
C TYR A 53 -7.48 -0.64 8.49
N LEU A 54 -7.17 -1.34 7.40
CA LEU A 54 -6.38 -0.78 6.32
C LEU A 54 -7.30 0.16 5.52
N LYS A 55 -7.12 1.47 5.66
CA LYS A 55 -7.86 2.46 4.87
C LYS A 55 -7.29 2.48 3.46
N ILE A 56 -7.96 1.75 2.58
CA ILE A 56 -7.68 1.75 1.14
C ILE A 56 -8.57 2.81 0.52
N ALA A 57 -7.97 3.77 -0.19
CA ALA A 57 -8.75 4.73 -0.96
C ALA A 57 -9.47 3.97 -2.10
N PRO A 58 -10.81 3.98 -2.15
CA PRO A 58 -11.56 3.35 -3.23
C PRO A 58 -11.47 4.26 -4.45
N GLU A 59 -10.41 4.12 -5.21
CA GLU A 59 -10.26 4.83 -6.49
C GLU A 59 -10.69 3.95 -7.69
N HIS A 60 -11.46 2.87 -7.47
CA HIS A 60 -11.53 1.74 -8.42
C HIS A 60 -12.89 1.04 -8.55
N THR A 61 -14.01 1.76 -8.65
CA THR A 61 -15.26 1.12 -9.15
C THR A 61 -15.95 1.87 -10.29
N GLU A 62 -15.62 3.13 -10.54
CA GLU A 62 -16.33 3.94 -11.54
C GLU A 62 -15.33 4.54 -12.55
N GLU A 63 -15.53 4.25 -13.84
CA GLU A 63 -14.71 4.80 -14.96
C GLU A 63 -14.79 6.33 -15.05
N GLY A 64 -15.93 6.92 -14.65
CA GLY A 64 -16.21 8.35 -14.76
C GLY A 64 -15.20 9.23 -14.02
N PRO A 65 -15.02 9.05 -12.69
CA PRO A 65 -14.02 9.77 -11.90
C PRO A 65 -12.58 9.58 -12.40
N LEU A 66 -12.23 8.37 -12.87
CA LEU A 66 -10.89 8.01 -13.35
C LEU A 66 -10.44 8.92 -14.51
N SER A 67 -11.36 9.21 -15.44
CA SER A 67 -11.11 10.06 -16.62
C SER A 67 -10.79 11.52 -16.28
N LYS A 68 -11.23 12.00 -15.10
CA LYS A 68 -11.02 13.37 -14.64
C LYS A 68 -9.76 13.54 -13.78
N MET A 69 -9.16 12.44 -13.35
CA MET A 69 -7.96 12.42 -12.48
C MET A 69 -6.64 12.21 -13.24
N MET A 70 -6.65 12.26 -14.58
CA MET A 70 -5.46 12.08 -15.45
C MET A 70 -4.65 10.81 -15.13
N LYS A 71 -5.33 9.72 -14.74
CA LYS A 71 -4.70 8.42 -14.52
C LYS A 71 -4.84 7.58 -15.80
N ALA A 72 -3.75 6.93 -16.24
CA ALA A 72 -3.81 6.01 -17.37
C ALA A 72 -4.74 4.83 -16.99
N GLY A 73 -5.78 4.60 -17.79
CA GLY A 73 -6.77 3.57 -17.54
C GLY A 73 -6.14 2.18 -17.49
N ILE A 74 -6.54 1.39 -16.50
CA ILE A 74 -6.21 -0.03 -16.44
C ILE A 74 -7.12 -0.74 -17.44
N GLY A 75 -6.57 -1.23 -18.54
CA GLY A 75 -7.31 -2.08 -19.48
C GLY A 75 -7.06 -1.79 -20.96
N GLN A 76 -5.82 -1.95 -21.42
CA GLN A 76 -5.62 -2.58 -22.73
C GLN A 76 -4.79 -3.84 -22.50
N LEU A 77 -5.47 -4.97 -22.71
CA LEU A 77 -4.88 -6.27 -22.99
C LEU A 77 -3.83 -6.18 -24.09
#